data_AF-A0A0V0UMP6-F1
#
_entry.id   AF-A0A0V0UMP6-F1
#
_cell.length_a   1.000
_cell.length_b   1.000
_cell.length_c   1.000
_cell.angle_alpha   90.00
_cell.angle_beta   90.00
_cell.angle_gamma   90.00
#
_symmetry.space_group_name_H-M   'P 1'
#
loop_
_entity.id
_entity.type
_entity.pdbx_description
1 polymer ?
#
loop_
_entity_poly.entity_id
_entity_poly.type
_entity_poly.pdbx_seq_one_letter_code
_entity_poly.pdbx_strand_id
1 'polypeptide(L)'
;MKISSFNMTQKQKHPEDKFKRTVKLMRHVHYSSNRSLLVMSHRKFSAPRHGHVGFLPKKRSKRHRGKVKSFPKDDPQKPVHLTAFIGYKAGMTHIVREVDKPGSKINKKDVVEAVTVLETPPMVIVGKCVVGYIETPQGLRAFKTIWAEHLSDDCKRRYKCERKAFTKASKKWQDEAGVKEIQTDFARMIKYCKVIRVIAHTQMKLLHHGQKKAHIMEIQLNGGTIEEKVNWAREHLEKQVPVDSVFARDEMIDCIGVTKGKGFKGVTSRWHTKKLPRKTHKGLRKVACIGAWHPSRVRYTVARAGQKGYHHRTEINKKIYRIGKGADKKNGSTEYDLTEKTINPMGGFPHYGMVNQDYVLIKGCCMGPKKRVITLRKSLLTHTKRSALEKIELKFIDTSSKFGHGRFQTHAEKKAFMGLLKKDLIKE
;
A
#
# COMPACT_ATOMS: atom_id res chain seq x y z
N MET A 1 8.82 -62.21 68.73
CA MET A 1 10.14 -62.87 68.56
C MET A 1 10.67 -62.61 67.16
N LYS A 2 11.95 -62.20 67.09
CA LYS A 2 12.86 -62.16 65.92
C LYS A 2 12.56 -61.17 64.78
N ILE A 3 13.11 -59.97 64.95
CA ILE A 3 13.70 -59.16 63.87
C ILE A 3 15.02 -59.83 63.50
N SER A 4 15.22 -60.18 62.23
CA SER A 4 16.54 -60.59 61.71
C SER A 4 16.91 -59.76 60.49
N SER A 5 17.95 -58.98 60.69
CA SER A 5 18.75 -58.25 59.72
C SER A 5 19.40 -59.18 58.69
N PHE A 6 19.53 -58.70 57.45
CA PHE A 6 20.56 -59.22 56.53
C PHE A 6 21.11 -58.07 55.67
N ASN A 7 22.36 -57.71 55.97
CA ASN A 7 23.22 -56.90 55.12
C ASN A 7 23.68 -57.74 53.93
N MET A 8 23.73 -57.15 52.72
CA MET A 8 24.68 -57.59 51.71
C MET A 8 25.28 -56.40 50.97
N THR A 9 26.59 -56.32 51.12
CA THR A 9 27.56 -55.35 50.60
C THR A 9 27.69 -55.44 49.07
N GLN A 10 27.91 -54.27 48.47
CA GLN A 10 28.18 -54.08 47.05
C GLN A 10 29.48 -54.79 46.62
N LYS A 11 29.42 -55.58 45.54
CA LYS A 11 30.60 -55.92 44.72
C LYS A 11 30.54 -55.14 43.41
N GLN A 12 31.36 -54.10 43.31
CA GLN A 12 31.66 -53.41 42.05
C GLN A 12 32.42 -54.38 41.13
N LYS A 13 31.96 -54.55 39.88
CA LYS A 13 32.73 -55.18 38.80
C LYS A 13 33.20 -54.11 37.83
N HIS A 14 34.52 -54.07 37.60
CA HIS A 14 35.25 -53.10 36.79
C HIS A 14 34.88 -53.11 35.29
N PRO A 15 35.13 -52.00 34.55
CA PRO A 15 34.55 -51.75 33.22
C PRO A 15 35.25 -52.42 32.03
N GLU A 16 36.25 -53.27 32.23
CA GLU A 16 37.12 -53.74 31.14
C GLU A 16 36.57 -54.96 30.38
N ASP A 17 35.69 -55.75 30.98
CA ASP A 17 35.15 -56.97 30.34
C ASP A 17 33.99 -56.71 29.36
N LYS A 18 33.40 -55.50 29.38
CA LYS A 18 32.40 -55.12 28.37
C LYS A 18 33.00 -54.71 27.03
N PHE A 19 34.28 -54.31 27.01
CA PHE A 19 34.92 -53.81 25.79
C PHE A 19 35.39 -54.95 24.87
N LYS A 20 35.79 -56.10 25.41
CA LYS A 20 36.24 -57.25 24.61
C LYS A 20 35.09 -58.02 23.94
N ARG A 21 33.86 -57.94 24.45
CA ARG A 21 32.67 -58.56 23.82
C ARG A 21 32.06 -57.71 22.69
N THR A 22 32.21 -56.39 22.71
CA THR A 22 31.74 -55.52 21.61
C THR A 22 32.69 -55.50 20.42
N VAL A 23 34.00 -55.67 20.62
CA VAL A 23 34.98 -55.67 19.52
C VAL A 23 34.93 -56.96 18.70
N LYS A 24 34.45 -58.08 19.27
CA LYS A 24 34.32 -59.37 18.55
C LYS A 24 33.05 -59.49 17.71
N LEU A 25 32.03 -58.65 17.95
CA LEU A 25 30.81 -58.57 17.12
C LEU A 25 30.94 -57.63 15.91
N MET A 26 32.04 -56.87 15.81
CA MET A 26 32.29 -55.91 14.72
C MET A 26 33.18 -56.46 13.59
N ARG A 27 33.59 -57.73 13.61
CA ARG A 27 34.51 -58.32 12.62
C ARG A 27 33.89 -59.28 11.60
N HIS A 28 32.57 -59.40 11.55
CA HIS A 28 31.86 -60.07 10.46
C HIS A 28 30.78 -59.15 9.89
N VAL A 29 31.23 -58.12 9.19
CA VAL A 29 30.47 -57.58 8.07
C VAL A 29 31.43 -57.62 6.89
N HIS A 30 31.13 -58.51 5.96
CA HIS A 30 31.78 -58.60 4.67
C HIS A 30 32.00 -57.20 4.10
N TYR A 31 33.25 -56.94 3.73
CA TYR A 31 33.62 -55.92 2.75
C TYR A 31 33.05 -56.37 1.40
N SER A 32 31.73 -56.39 1.26
CA SER A 32 31.10 -56.41 -0.05
C SER A 32 31.34 -55.03 -0.61
N SER A 33 32.15 -54.96 -1.65
CA SER A 33 32.39 -53.82 -2.52
C SER A 33 31.10 -53.38 -3.21
N ASN A 34 30.12 -52.93 -2.45
CA ASN A 34 29.09 -52.06 -2.96
C ASN A 34 29.63 -50.65 -2.75
N ARG A 35 30.18 -50.07 -3.82
CA ARG A 35 30.10 -48.63 -4.07
C ARG A 35 28.62 -48.28 -4.02
N SER A 36 28.09 -48.14 -2.82
CA SER A 36 26.79 -47.53 -2.61
C SER A 36 26.96 -46.13 -3.13
N LEU A 37 26.40 -45.90 -4.32
CA LEU A 37 26.13 -44.58 -4.85
C LEU A 37 25.67 -43.75 -3.66
N LEU A 38 26.44 -42.73 -3.29
CA LEU A 38 26.07 -41.75 -2.27
C LEU A 38 24.78 -41.10 -2.76
N VAL A 39 23.64 -41.73 -2.47
CA VAL A 39 22.33 -41.17 -2.74
C VAL A 39 22.19 -40.03 -1.74
N MET A 40 22.65 -38.85 -2.16
CA MET A 40 22.51 -37.63 -1.38
C MET A 40 21.02 -37.47 -1.06
N SER A 41 20.67 -37.71 0.21
CA SER A 41 19.28 -37.64 0.64
C SER A 41 18.74 -36.23 0.34
N HIS A 42 17.68 -36.17 -0.44
CA HIS A 42 17.03 -34.92 -0.82
C HIS A 42 15.61 -34.90 -0.26
N ARG A 43 14.93 -33.76 -0.43
CA ARG A 43 13.55 -33.61 0.05
C ARG A 43 12.64 -34.61 -0.67
N LYS A 44 12.08 -35.57 0.09
CA LYS A 44 11.22 -36.67 -0.42
C LYS A 44 10.08 -36.22 -1.36
N PHE A 45 9.43 -35.10 -1.06
CA PHE A 45 8.37 -34.53 -1.89
C PHE A 45 8.66 -33.08 -2.23
N SER A 46 8.59 -32.73 -3.50
CA SER A 46 8.65 -31.36 -3.97
C SER A 46 7.45 -30.57 -3.48
N ALA A 47 7.68 -29.36 -2.98
CA ALA A 47 6.60 -28.41 -2.76
C ALA A 47 7.10 -26.98 -2.99
N PRO A 48 6.21 -26.05 -3.39
CA PRO A 48 6.55 -24.66 -3.56
C PRO A 48 7.11 -24.03 -2.29
N ARG A 49 7.86 -22.95 -2.49
CA ARG A 49 8.42 -22.19 -1.39
C ARG A 49 7.35 -21.42 -0.63
N HIS A 50 7.38 -21.50 0.70
CA HIS A 50 6.52 -20.68 1.56
C HIS A 50 6.99 -19.22 1.60
N GLY A 51 6.29 -18.37 0.85
CA GLY A 51 6.45 -16.93 0.85
C GLY A 51 7.57 -16.39 -0.04
N HIS A 52 7.32 -15.21 -0.58
CA HIS A 52 8.17 -14.54 -1.56
C HIS A 52 9.40 -13.87 -0.92
N VAL A 53 10.58 -14.08 -1.50
CA VAL A 53 11.89 -13.61 -0.98
C VAL A 53 12.16 -12.15 -1.36
N GLY A 54 11.72 -11.69 -2.54
CA GLY A 54 11.90 -10.30 -2.98
C GLY A 54 11.19 -9.25 -2.11
N PHE A 55 10.37 -9.67 -1.15
CA PHE A 55 9.74 -8.80 -0.15
C PHE A 55 10.46 -8.81 1.22
N LEU A 56 11.63 -9.46 1.31
CA LEU A 56 12.55 -9.28 2.42
C LEU A 56 13.32 -7.95 2.25
N PRO A 57 13.63 -7.23 3.34
CA PRO A 57 13.31 -7.54 4.73
C PRO A 57 11.84 -7.26 5.10
N LYS A 58 11.19 -8.21 5.77
CA LYS A 58 9.82 -8.06 6.31
C LYS A 58 9.81 -7.29 7.64
N LYS A 59 10.11 -5.99 7.57
CA LYS A 59 10.16 -5.04 8.70
C LYS A 59 9.08 -3.96 8.61
N ARG A 60 8.87 -3.21 9.70
CA ARG A 60 7.99 -2.04 9.69
C ARG A 60 8.54 -0.99 8.71
N SER A 61 7.65 -0.41 7.91
CA SER A 61 7.99 0.73 7.06
C SER A 61 8.41 1.92 7.93
N LYS A 62 9.52 2.58 7.59
CA LYS A 62 9.96 3.81 8.26
C LYS A 62 9.00 4.97 7.98
N ARG A 63 8.46 5.05 6.76
CA ARG A 63 7.49 6.08 6.35
C ARG A 63 6.07 5.55 6.53
N HIS A 64 5.18 6.40 7.03
CA HIS A 64 3.75 6.08 7.16
C HIS A 64 3.04 6.06 5.80
N ARG A 65 3.46 6.96 4.89
CA ARG A 65 3.00 7.02 3.49
C ARG A 65 3.81 6.09 2.59
N GLY A 66 3.18 5.65 1.50
CA GLY A 66 3.86 5.13 0.34
C GLY A 66 4.92 6.11 -0.20
N LYS A 67 6.19 5.68 -0.28
CA LYS A 67 7.19 6.40 -1.08
C LYS A 67 7.08 5.90 -2.52
N VAL A 68 6.94 6.82 -3.47
CA VAL A 68 7.15 6.52 -4.88
C VAL A 68 8.64 6.33 -5.10
N LYS A 69 9.05 5.11 -5.46
CA LYS A 69 10.47 4.79 -5.71
C LYS A 69 10.89 5.12 -7.15
N SER A 70 9.97 4.92 -8.08
CA SER A 70 10.16 5.13 -9.51
C SER A 70 8.92 5.82 -10.04
N PHE A 71 9.10 6.83 -10.88
CA PHE A 71 8.00 7.45 -11.63
C PHE A 71 7.90 6.82 -13.02
N PRO A 72 6.79 7.02 -13.74
CA PRO A 72 6.70 6.64 -15.15
C PRO A 72 7.85 7.26 -15.93
N LYS A 73 8.33 6.54 -16.96
CA LYS A 73 9.33 7.10 -17.87
C LYS A 73 8.77 8.34 -18.54
N ASP A 74 9.64 9.32 -18.72
CA ASP A 74 9.29 10.58 -19.32
C ASP A 74 9.23 10.45 -20.86
N ASP A 75 8.30 11.17 -21.47
CA ASP A 75 8.04 11.14 -22.91
C ASP A 75 7.81 12.59 -23.37
N PRO A 76 8.82 13.25 -23.98
CA PRO A 76 8.77 14.68 -24.32
C PRO A 76 7.65 15.05 -25.31
N GLN A 77 7.10 14.10 -26.07
CA GLN A 77 6.07 14.37 -27.06
C GLN A 77 4.69 14.66 -26.44
N LYS A 78 4.47 14.21 -25.20
CA LYS A 78 3.19 14.41 -24.49
C LYS A 78 3.17 15.77 -23.80
N PRO A 79 1.98 16.38 -23.60
CA PRO A 79 1.87 17.59 -22.82
C PRO A 79 2.33 17.36 -21.37
N VAL A 80 2.79 18.44 -20.73
CA VAL A 80 3.24 18.41 -19.33
C VAL A 80 2.07 17.98 -18.43
N HIS A 81 2.28 16.92 -17.64
CA HIS A 81 1.28 16.39 -16.73
C HIS A 81 1.90 15.84 -15.44
N LEU A 82 1.06 15.76 -14.40
CA LEU A 82 1.42 15.14 -13.12
C LEU A 82 1.28 13.62 -13.18
N THR A 83 2.14 12.94 -12.42
CA THR A 83 2.26 11.47 -12.47
C THR A 83 1.75 10.75 -11.23
N ALA A 84 1.45 11.48 -10.15
CA ALA A 84 1.06 10.91 -8.88
C ALA A 84 0.14 11.83 -8.08
N PHE A 85 -0.65 11.25 -7.19
CA PHE A 85 -1.58 11.95 -6.32
C PHE A 85 -1.68 11.25 -4.96
N ILE A 86 -2.28 11.89 -3.96
CA ILE A 86 -2.55 11.30 -2.65
C ILE A 86 -4.05 11.18 -2.42
N GLY A 87 -4.49 9.96 -2.09
CA GLY A 87 -5.84 9.69 -1.60
C GLY A 87 -5.83 9.08 -0.20
N TYR A 88 -6.98 9.12 0.45
CA TYR A 88 -7.24 8.54 1.76
C TYR A 88 -8.27 7.43 1.62
N LYS A 89 -7.96 6.26 2.17
CA LYS A 89 -8.88 5.13 2.10
C LYS A 89 -10.12 5.38 2.96
N ALA A 90 -11.25 5.68 2.33
CA ALA A 90 -12.52 5.87 3.02
C ALA A 90 -13.11 4.52 3.44
N GLY A 91 -13.36 3.67 2.46
CA GLY A 91 -14.02 2.39 2.67
C GLY A 91 -14.06 1.53 1.43
N MET A 92 -14.96 0.54 1.44
CA MET A 92 -15.21 -0.33 0.30
C MET A 92 -16.71 -0.50 0.15
N THR A 93 -17.16 -0.57 -1.09
CA THR A 93 -18.53 -0.90 -1.50
C THR A 93 -18.45 -1.93 -2.62
N HIS A 94 -19.59 -2.33 -3.17
CA HIS A 94 -19.63 -3.08 -4.41
C HIS A 94 -20.45 -2.30 -5.44
N ILE A 95 -20.21 -2.60 -6.70
CA ILE A 95 -20.91 -2.03 -7.84
C ILE A 95 -21.47 -3.15 -8.69
N VAL A 96 -22.47 -2.82 -9.50
CA VAL A 96 -22.87 -3.64 -10.65
C VAL A 96 -22.44 -2.89 -11.90
N ARG A 97 -21.83 -3.63 -12.83
CA ARG A 97 -21.52 -3.15 -14.17
C ARG A 97 -21.77 -4.25 -15.18
N GLU A 98 -22.04 -3.83 -16.40
CA GLU A 98 -21.99 -4.75 -17.54
C GLU A 98 -20.53 -5.01 -17.92
N VAL A 99 -20.23 -6.24 -18.30
CA VAL A 99 -18.89 -6.63 -18.74
C VAL A 99 -18.85 -6.79 -20.25
N ASP A 100 -18.06 -5.95 -20.92
CA ASP A 100 -17.78 -6.08 -22.35
C ASP A 100 -16.44 -6.79 -22.56
N LYS A 101 -16.51 -8.13 -22.64
CA LYS A 101 -15.37 -9.01 -22.86
C LYS A 101 -15.74 -10.10 -23.87
N PRO A 102 -15.57 -9.83 -25.17
CA PRO A 102 -15.88 -10.81 -26.21
C PRO A 102 -15.05 -12.08 -26.01
N GLY A 103 -15.71 -13.24 -26.12
CA GLY A 103 -15.12 -14.55 -25.88
C GLY A 103 -15.18 -15.06 -24.43
N SER A 104 -15.71 -14.26 -23.49
CA SER A 104 -15.96 -14.71 -22.11
C SER A 104 -17.42 -15.13 -21.90
N LYS A 105 -17.67 -16.10 -21.00
CA LYS A 105 -19.03 -16.51 -20.58
C LYS A 105 -19.84 -15.39 -19.90
N ILE A 106 -19.14 -14.32 -19.52
CA ILE A 106 -19.62 -13.19 -18.73
C ILE A 106 -19.83 -11.95 -19.64
N ASN A 107 -19.61 -12.09 -20.95
CA ASN A 107 -19.85 -11.00 -21.89
C ASN A 107 -21.32 -10.55 -21.86
N LYS A 108 -21.55 -9.24 -21.82
CA LYS A 108 -22.88 -8.62 -21.73
C LYS A 108 -23.73 -9.10 -20.56
N LYS A 109 -23.08 -9.53 -19.48
CA LYS A 109 -23.74 -9.90 -18.22
C LYS A 109 -23.35 -8.93 -17.13
N ASP A 110 -24.28 -8.75 -16.20
CA ASP A 110 -24.07 -7.94 -15.03
C ASP A 110 -23.19 -8.67 -14.02
N VAL A 111 -22.12 -8.00 -13.59
CA VAL A 111 -21.17 -8.53 -12.63
C VAL A 111 -21.08 -7.60 -11.43
N VAL A 112 -21.18 -8.21 -10.26
CA VAL A 112 -20.90 -7.53 -8.99
C VAL A 112 -19.39 -7.51 -8.77
N GLU A 113 -18.82 -6.33 -8.69
CA GLU A 113 -17.40 -6.16 -8.37
C GLU A 113 -17.21 -5.30 -7.12
N ALA A 114 -16.32 -5.74 -6.24
CA ALA A 114 -15.93 -4.95 -5.07
C ALA A 114 -15.07 -3.75 -5.51
N VAL A 115 -15.31 -2.59 -4.92
CA VAL A 115 -14.54 -1.36 -5.16
C VAL A 115 -14.09 -0.74 -3.85
N THR A 116 -12.92 -0.10 -3.89
CA THR A 116 -12.43 0.74 -2.79
C THR A 116 -12.68 2.20 -3.13
N VAL A 117 -13.28 2.94 -2.21
CA VAL A 117 -13.46 4.39 -2.30
C VAL A 117 -12.25 5.06 -1.66
N LEU A 118 -11.54 5.86 -2.45
CA LEU A 118 -10.49 6.75 -1.96
C LEU A 118 -10.96 8.18 -2.03
N GLU A 119 -11.01 8.87 -0.90
CA GLU A 119 -11.25 10.31 -0.86
C GLU A 119 -9.95 11.05 -1.19
N THR A 120 -10.02 11.94 -2.15
CA THR A 120 -8.90 12.66 -2.75
C THR A 120 -9.17 14.15 -2.64
N PRO A 121 -8.89 14.78 -1.48
CA PRO A 121 -8.97 16.23 -1.38
C PRO A 121 -8.00 16.86 -2.37
N PRO A 122 -8.32 18.03 -2.93
CA PRO A 122 -7.46 18.72 -3.88
C PRO A 122 -6.07 18.94 -3.26
N MET A 123 -5.04 18.59 -4.01
CA MET A 123 -3.67 18.78 -3.58
C MET A 123 -3.23 20.19 -3.93
N VAL A 124 -2.65 20.89 -2.95
CA VAL A 124 -2.02 22.18 -3.21
C VAL A 124 -0.58 21.89 -3.54
N ILE A 125 -0.13 22.31 -4.72
CA ILE A 125 1.30 22.38 -5.00
C ILE A 125 1.88 23.32 -3.94
N VAL A 126 2.71 22.79 -3.03
CA VAL A 126 3.24 23.54 -1.88
C VAL A 126 3.84 24.81 -2.46
N GLY A 127 3.29 25.95 -2.03
CA GLY A 127 3.04 27.13 -2.86
C GLY A 127 3.97 27.38 -4.05
N LYS A 128 5.30 27.27 -3.96
CA LYS A 128 6.18 27.45 -5.12
C LYS A 128 7.38 26.51 -5.11
N CYS A 129 7.17 25.20 -4.93
CA CYS A 129 8.28 24.27 -4.72
C CYS A 129 8.58 23.33 -5.89
N VAL A 130 9.60 23.71 -6.68
CA VAL A 130 10.17 22.91 -7.76
C VAL A 130 11.53 22.40 -7.32
N VAL A 131 11.73 21.09 -7.39
CA VAL A 131 13.01 20.42 -7.17
C VAL A 131 13.58 20.03 -8.51
N GLY A 132 14.71 20.64 -8.86
CA GLY A 132 15.51 20.25 -10.01
C GLY A 132 16.43 19.10 -9.65
N TYR A 133 16.45 18.06 -10.48
CA TYR A 133 17.36 16.94 -10.36
C TYR A 133 18.33 16.91 -11.55
N ILE A 134 19.62 16.82 -11.23
CA ILE A 134 20.71 16.64 -12.19
C ILE A 134 21.09 15.17 -12.21
N GLU A 135 21.39 14.66 -13.40
CA GLU A 135 21.95 13.33 -13.60
C GLU A 135 23.46 13.39 -13.35
N THR A 136 23.93 12.65 -12.34
CA THR A 136 25.36 12.40 -12.13
C THR A 136 25.64 10.92 -12.38
N PRO A 137 26.91 10.50 -12.56
CA PRO A 137 27.25 9.08 -12.75
C PRO A 137 26.76 8.17 -11.61
N GLN A 138 26.57 8.71 -10.41
CA GLN A 138 26.05 7.98 -9.24
C GLN A 138 24.51 7.97 -9.16
N GLY A 139 23.82 8.72 -10.02
CA GLY A 139 22.37 8.80 -10.10
C GLY A 139 21.82 10.24 -10.06
N LEU A 140 20.51 10.38 -9.83
CA LEU A 140 19.88 11.70 -9.77
C LEU A 140 20.19 12.38 -8.42
N ARG A 141 20.86 13.53 -8.48
CA ARG A 141 21.13 14.39 -7.32
C ARG A 141 20.22 15.60 -7.35
N ALA A 142 19.65 15.95 -6.19
CA ALA A 142 18.90 17.20 -6.06
C ALA A 142 19.86 18.39 -6.22
N PHE A 143 19.53 19.30 -7.13
CA PHE A 143 20.34 20.44 -7.46
C PHE A 143 19.92 21.68 -6.67
N LYS A 144 18.71 22.15 -6.93
CA LYS A 144 18.11 23.31 -6.28
C LYS A 144 16.64 23.03 -5.99
N THR A 145 16.19 23.62 -4.90
CA THR A 145 14.80 23.59 -4.47
C THR A 145 14.36 25.03 -4.28
N ILE A 146 13.48 25.50 -5.16
CA ILE A 146 12.84 26.79 -5.03
C ILE A 146 11.65 26.61 -4.07
N TRP A 147 11.29 27.62 -3.29
CA TRP A 147 10.18 27.54 -2.32
C TRP A 147 9.13 28.61 -2.57
N ALA A 148 7.94 28.36 -2.02
CA ALA A 148 6.81 29.28 -2.01
C ALA A 148 7.07 30.62 -1.35
N GLU A 149 6.33 31.62 -1.82
CA GLU A 149 6.08 32.83 -1.05
C GLU A 149 5.11 32.52 0.09
N HIS A 150 3.91 32.02 -0.23
CA HIS A 150 2.92 31.64 0.78
C HIS A 150 2.90 30.13 1.02
N LEU A 151 3.17 29.77 2.28
CA LEU A 151 3.11 28.38 2.74
C LEU A 151 1.99 28.21 3.75
N SER A 152 1.09 27.27 3.48
CA SER A 152 0.02 26.90 4.40
C SER A 152 0.57 26.39 5.74
N ASP A 153 -0.12 26.69 6.83
CA ASP A 153 0.31 26.27 8.18
C ASP A 153 0.28 24.74 8.34
N ASP A 154 -0.59 24.04 7.59
CA ASP A 154 -0.65 22.58 7.59
C ASP A 154 0.61 21.94 7.02
N CYS A 155 1.26 22.62 6.07
CA CYS A 155 2.57 22.23 5.55
C CYS A 155 3.69 22.56 6.54
N LYS A 156 3.67 23.75 7.16
CA LYS A 156 4.67 24.16 8.19
C LYS A 156 4.71 23.21 9.38
N ARG A 157 3.55 22.69 9.81
CA ARG A 157 3.40 21.66 10.87
C ARG A 157 4.18 20.37 10.67
N ARG A 158 4.64 20.10 9.45
CA ARG A 158 5.48 18.93 9.17
C ARG A 158 6.92 19.12 9.63
N TYR A 159 7.36 20.37 9.74
CA TYR A 159 8.71 20.75 10.12
C TYR A 159 8.79 20.96 11.63
N LYS A 160 9.97 20.69 12.21
CA LYS A 160 10.19 20.68 13.66
C LYS A 160 9.99 22.08 14.31
N CYS A 161 10.21 23.14 13.55
CA CYS A 161 10.12 24.53 14.01
C CYS A 161 8.90 25.25 13.40
N GLU A 162 7.68 24.86 13.79
CA GLU A 162 6.42 25.28 13.16
C GLU A 162 6.28 26.81 13.00
N ARG A 163 6.63 27.60 14.03
CA ARG A 163 6.40 29.07 14.05
C ARG A 163 7.38 29.89 13.20
N LYS A 164 8.61 29.39 12.99
CA LYS A 164 9.66 30.10 12.22
C LYS A 164 10.00 29.39 10.90
N ALA A 165 9.27 28.33 10.55
CA ALA A 165 9.52 27.58 9.32
C ALA A 165 9.22 28.46 8.09
N PHE A 166 10.16 28.49 7.15
CA PHE A 166 10.07 29.17 5.86
C PHE A 166 9.97 30.70 5.88
N THR A 167 10.09 31.36 7.04
CA THR A 167 10.03 32.83 7.11
C THR A 167 11.11 33.51 6.26
N LYS A 168 12.35 32.99 6.27
CA LYS A 168 13.43 33.50 5.40
C LYS A 168 13.16 33.27 3.92
N ALA A 169 12.56 32.14 3.56
CA ALA A 169 12.26 31.81 2.17
C ALA A 169 11.13 32.67 1.61
N SER A 170 10.10 32.94 2.41
CA SER A 170 9.00 33.85 2.05
C SER A 170 9.50 35.29 1.85
N LYS A 171 10.41 35.78 2.71
CA LYS A 171 10.98 37.13 2.58
C LYS A 171 11.74 37.34 1.25
N LYS A 172 12.40 36.31 0.72
CA LYS A 172 13.10 36.40 -0.58
C LYS A 172 12.20 36.77 -1.76
N TRP A 173 10.90 36.49 -1.68
CA TRP A 173 9.95 36.89 -2.72
C TRP A 173 9.52 38.35 -2.60
N GLN A 174 9.67 38.96 -1.42
CA GLN A 174 9.36 40.37 -1.16
C GLN A 174 10.53 41.28 -1.55
N ASP A 175 11.77 40.78 -1.44
CA ASP A 175 12.98 41.53 -1.78
C ASP A 175 13.31 41.42 -3.29
N GLU A 176 13.57 42.53 -3.98
CA GLU A 176 13.94 42.53 -5.40
C GLU A 176 15.20 41.70 -5.70
N ALA A 177 16.19 41.74 -4.80
CA ALA A 177 17.40 40.94 -4.90
C ALA A 177 17.12 39.43 -4.78
N GLY A 178 16.16 39.05 -3.93
CA GLY A 178 15.75 37.66 -3.76
C GLY A 178 14.97 37.14 -4.96
N VAL A 179 14.13 37.97 -5.58
CA VAL A 179 13.43 37.62 -6.83
C VAL A 179 14.43 37.38 -7.95
N LYS A 180 15.46 38.22 -8.09
CA LYS A 180 16.56 37.99 -9.05
C LYS A 180 17.27 36.66 -8.79
N GLU A 181 17.59 36.35 -7.52
CA GLU A 181 18.20 35.05 -7.15
C GLU A 181 17.30 33.87 -7.59
N ILE A 182 16.00 33.95 -7.36
CA ILE A 182 15.03 32.91 -7.74
C ILE A 182 14.95 32.76 -9.27
N GLN A 183 14.94 33.87 -10.01
CA GLN A 183 14.98 33.85 -11.48
C GLN A 183 16.27 33.19 -11.98
N THR A 184 17.43 33.48 -11.37
CA THR A 184 18.69 32.78 -11.70
C THR A 184 18.64 31.29 -11.36
N ASP A 185 17.97 30.90 -10.28
CA ASP A 185 17.78 29.50 -9.92
C ASP A 185 16.92 28.79 -10.96
N PHE A 186 15.83 29.42 -11.45
CA PHE A 186 15.02 28.88 -12.54
C PHE A 186 15.82 28.71 -13.83
N ALA A 187 16.60 29.71 -14.23
CA ALA A 187 17.47 29.62 -15.42
C ALA A 187 18.50 28.48 -15.28
N ARG A 188 19.10 28.32 -14.09
CA ARG A 188 20.00 27.20 -13.81
C ARG A 188 19.28 25.85 -13.83
N MET A 189 18.02 25.79 -13.41
CA MET A 189 17.22 24.56 -13.50
C MET A 189 16.97 24.16 -14.95
N ILE A 190 16.63 25.10 -15.81
CA ILE A 190 16.43 24.85 -17.25
C ILE A 190 17.73 24.34 -17.88
N LYS A 191 18.87 24.96 -17.55
CA LYS A 191 20.18 24.61 -18.13
C LYS A 191 20.72 23.25 -17.70
N TYR A 192 20.63 22.91 -16.41
CA TYR A 192 21.34 21.75 -15.86
C TYR A 192 20.45 20.55 -15.51
N CYS A 193 19.17 20.77 -15.19
CA CYS A 193 18.33 19.70 -14.64
C CYS A 193 17.72 18.84 -15.74
N LYS A 194 17.78 17.52 -15.58
CA LYS A 194 17.13 16.58 -16.48
C LYS A 194 15.71 16.22 -16.05
N VAL A 195 15.46 16.21 -14.74
CA VAL A 195 14.16 15.85 -14.16
C VAL A 195 13.68 16.95 -13.24
N ILE A 196 12.43 17.35 -13.42
CA ILE A 196 11.76 18.33 -12.58
C ILE A 196 10.68 17.64 -11.75
N ARG A 197 10.66 17.93 -10.46
CA ARG A 197 9.62 17.45 -9.54
C ARG A 197 8.99 18.62 -8.81
N VAL A 198 7.68 18.55 -8.67
CA VAL A 198 6.90 19.52 -7.90
C VAL A 198 6.62 18.91 -6.53
N ILE A 199 6.80 19.69 -5.48
CA ILE A 199 6.38 19.30 -4.14
C ILE A 199 4.93 19.71 -3.93
N ALA A 200 4.06 18.75 -3.67
CA ALA A 200 2.65 18.95 -3.41
C ALA A 200 2.26 18.39 -2.04
N HIS A 201 1.25 19.01 -1.41
CA HIS A 201 0.73 18.60 -0.13
C HIS A 201 -0.79 18.49 -0.15
N THR A 202 -1.31 17.58 0.66
CA THR A 202 -2.75 17.42 0.84
C THR A 202 -3.30 18.43 1.84
N GLN A 203 -4.53 18.89 1.61
CA GLN A 203 -5.28 19.71 2.56
C GLN A 203 -5.96 18.81 3.61
N MET A 204 -5.35 18.71 4.80
CA MET A 204 -5.88 17.84 5.86
C MET A 204 -7.11 18.43 6.56
N LYS A 205 -7.27 19.75 6.59
CA LYS A 205 -8.43 20.44 7.20
C LYS A 205 -9.75 20.09 6.51
N LEU A 206 -9.71 19.82 5.20
CA LEU A 206 -10.88 19.40 4.43
C LEU A 206 -11.36 18.00 4.82
N LEU A 207 -10.47 17.19 5.40
CA LEU A 207 -10.81 15.87 5.90
C LEU A 207 -11.23 15.98 7.36
N HIS A 208 -12.30 15.28 7.73
CA HIS A 208 -12.76 15.14 9.11
C HIS A 208 -11.89 14.12 9.86
N HIS A 209 -10.58 14.35 9.89
CA HIS A 209 -9.58 13.53 10.56
C HIS A 209 -8.97 14.34 11.71
N GLY A 210 -8.65 13.69 12.83
CA GLY A 210 -7.97 14.38 13.95
C GLY A 210 -6.55 14.86 13.62
N GLN A 211 -5.98 14.46 12.48
CA GLN A 211 -4.64 14.87 12.06
C GLN A 211 -4.70 16.18 11.27
N LYS A 212 -4.03 17.22 11.79
CA LYS A 212 -3.87 18.51 11.09
C LYS A 212 -2.59 18.61 10.23
N LYS A 213 -1.64 17.68 10.39
CA LYS A 213 -0.34 17.71 9.69
C LYS A 213 -0.49 17.23 8.24
N ALA A 214 -0.14 18.06 7.26
CA ALA A 214 -0.22 17.71 5.85
C ALA A 214 0.76 16.58 5.45
N HIS A 215 0.39 15.85 4.39
CA HIS A 215 1.26 14.87 3.75
C HIS A 215 1.93 15.48 2.51
N ILE A 216 3.24 15.74 2.60
CA ILE A 216 4.03 16.40 1.54
C ILE A 216 4.72 15.35 0.65
N MET A 217 4.49 15.35 -0.65
CA MET A 217 5.16 14.48 -1.62
C MET A 217 5.77 15.25 -2.78
N GLU A 218 6.86 14.72 -3.32
CA GLU A 218 7.34 15.10 -4.64
C GLU A 218 6.57 14.30 -5.69
N ILE A 219 6.11 14.99 -6.74
CA ILE A 219 5.49 14.42 -7.94
C ILE A 219 6.37 14.81 -9.11
N GLN A 220 6.73 13.85 -9.96
CA GLN A 220 7.51 14.14 -11.16
C GLN A 220 6.59 14.70 -12.25
N LEU A 221 7.03 15.77 -12.90
CA LEU A 221 6.41 16.27 -14.12
C LEU A 221 6.98 15.51 -15.31
N ASN A 222 6.09 14.95 -16.11
CA ASN A 222 6.43 14.26 -17.35
C ASN A 222 5.77 14.98 -18.52
N GLY A 223 6.34 14.84 -19.71
CA GLY A 223 5.87 15.52 -20.93
C GLY A 223 6.60 16.84 -21.20
N GLY A 224 6.69 17.21 -22.47
CA GLY A 224 7.27 18.47 -22.92
C GLY A 224 8.77 18.61 -22.71
N THR A 225 9.28 19.78 -23.08
CA THR A 225 10.66 20.18 -22.81
C THR A 225 10.87 20.53 -21.33
N ILE A 226 12.14 20.59 -20.88
CA ILE A 226 12.47 20.96 -19.49
C ILE A 226 11.99 22.39 -19.19
N GLU A 227 12.09 23.29 -20.17
CA GLU A 227 11.61 24.68 -20.05
C GLU A 227 10.10 24.74 -19.86
N GLU A 228 9.33 24.02 -20.69
CA GLU A 228 7.88 23.90 -20.52
C GLU A 228 7.50 23.36 -19.15
N LYS A 229 8.23 22.38 -18.61
CA LYS A 229 7.99 21.88 -17.26
C LYS A 229 8.24 22.92 -16.17
N VAL A 230 9.28 23.74 -16.31
CA VAL A 230 9.55 24.84 -15.37
C VAL A 230 8.46 25.90 -15.46
N ASN A 231 8.05 26.27 -16.68
CA ASN A 231 7.01 27.27 -16.92
C ASN A 231 5.65 26.78 -16.41
N TRP A 232 5.28 25.54 -16.72
CA TRP A 232 4.09 24.88 -16.17
C TRP A 232 4.11 24.88 -14.65
N ALA A 233 5.26 24.53 -14.05
CA ALA A 233 5.40 24.55 -12.60
C ALA A 233 5.17 25.95 -12.06
N ARG A 234 5.74 26.99 -12.70
CA ARG A 234 5.59 28.42 -12.34
C ARG A 234 4.14 28.91 -12.40
N GLU A 235 3.35 28.45 -13.37
CA GLU A 235 1.94 28.83 -13.50
C GLU A 235 1.02 28.13 -12.50
N HIS A 236 1.37 26.89 -12.11
CA HIS A 236 0.58 26.04 -11.20
C HIS A 236 0.99 26.17 -9.74
N LEU A 237 1.79 27.18 -9.44
CA LEU A 237 2.16 27.57 -8.08
C LEU A 237 0.94 28.06 -7.30
N GLU A 238 0.82 27.65 -6.03
CA GLU A 238 -0.26 27.97 -5.08
C GLU A 238 -1.67 27.52 -5.49
N LYS A 239 -1.83 27.06 -6.73
CA LYS A 239 -3.09 26.53 -7.26
C LYS A 239 -3.38 25.14 -6.71
N GLN A 240 -4.68 24.87 -6.61
CA GLN A 240 -5.19 23.57 -6.23
C GLN A 240 -5.27 22.66 -7.47
N VAL A 241 -4.76 21.45 -7.33
CA VAL A 241 -4.81 20.41 -8.36
C VAL A 241 -5.88 19.39 -7.93
N PRO A 242 -7.03 19.32 -8.62
CA PRO A 242 -8.00 18.25 -8.41
C PRO A 242 -7.48 16.92 -8.97
N VAL A 243 -8.08 15.81 -8.55
CA VAL A 243 -7.64 14.48 -9.01
C VAL A 243 -7.94 14.24 -10.49
N ASP A 244 -8.99 14.87 -11.01
CA ASP A 244 -9.48 14.75 -12.40
C ASP A 244 -8.49 15.29 -13.43
N SER A 245 -7.66 16.28 -13.06
CA SER A 245 -6.61 16.78 -13.95
C SER A 245 -5.38 15.86 -14.03
N VAL A 246 -5.24 14.91 -13.10
CA VAL A 246 -4.09 14.01 -13.03
C VAL A 246 -4.41 12.65 -13.64
N PHE A 247 -5.57 12.09 -13.32
CA PHE A 247 -5.99 10.76 -13.76
C PHE A 247 -7.25 10.84 -14.60
N ALA A 248 -7.32 10.02 -15.64
CA ALA A 248 -8.53 9.88 -16.43
C ALA A 248 -9.45 8.77 -15.89
N ARG A 249 -10.74 8.84 -16.22
CA ARG A 249 -11.67 7.71 -16.04
C ARG A 249 -11.16 6.50 -16.85
N ASP A 250 -11.38 5.31 -16.33
CA ASP A 250 -10.96 4.02 -16.92
C ASP A 250 -9.45 3.79 -17.04
N GLU A 251 -8.61 4.71 -16.55
CA GLU A 251 -7.16 4.55 -16.52
C GLU A 251 -6.72 3.48 -15.50
N MET A 252 -5.62 2.80 -15.81
CA MET A 252 -4.93 1.86 -14.92
C MET A 252 -3.85 2.57 -14.11
N ILE A 253 -4.01 2.53 -12.79
CA ILE A 253 -3.12 3.17 -11.83
C ILE A 253 -2.44 2.17 -10.90
N ASP A 254 -1.37 2.63 -10.26
CA ASP A 254 -0.66 1.91 -9.22
C ASP A 254 -0.95 2.53 -7.86
N CYS A 255 -1.42 1.71 -6.92
CA CYS A 255 -1.64 2.11 -5.54
C CYS A 255 -0.39 1.80 -4.70
N ILE A 256 0.18 2.81 -4.05
CA ILE A 256 1.39 2.68 -3.23
C ILE A 256 1.09 3.11 -1.80
N GLY A 257 1.47 2.29 -0.83
CA GLY A 257 1.08 2.53 0.55
C GLY A 257 1.72 1.58 1.53
N VAL A 258 1.22 1.63 2.76
CA VAL A 258 1.66 0.77 3.87
C VAL A 258 0.51 -0.13 4.28
N THR A 259 0.77 -1.43 4.33
CA THR A 259 -0.23 -2.45 4.66
C THR A 259 -0.70 -2.35 6.12
N LYS A 260 -1.87 -2.93 6.44
CA LYS A 260 -2.39 -3.00 7.82
C LYS A 260 -1.38 -3.73 8.72
N GLY A 261 -1.01 -3.11 9.83
CA GLY A 261 -0.14 -3.72 10.84
C GLY A 261 -0.85 -4.84 11.59
N LYS A 262 -0.16 -5.95 11.83
CA LYS A 262 -0.66 -7.09 12.63
C LYS A 262 0.29 -7.46 13.79
N GLY A 263 1.32 -6.64 14.05
CA GLY A 263 2.31 -6.85 15.11
C GLY A 263 3.23 -8.06 14.87
N PHE A 264 3.78 -8.59 15.97
CA PHE A 264 4.58 -9.82 15.94
C PHE A 264 3.67 -11.03 15.71
N LYS A 265 4.03 -11.89 14.75
CA LYS A 265 3.29 -13.12 14.44
C LYS A 265 4.24 -14.31 14.27
N GLY A 266 3.76 -15.48 14.71
CA GLY A 266 4.43 -16.77 14.51
C GLY A 266 4.54 -17.17 13.03
N VAL A 267 5.33 -18.21 12.77
CA VAL A 267 5.73 -18.59 11.41
C VAL A 267 4.53 -18.97 10.54
N THR A 268 3.57 -19.73 11.09
CA THR A 268 2.35 -20.15 10.39
C THR A 268 1.56 -18.96 9.86
N SER A 269 1.31 -17.92 10.64
CA SER A 269 0.58 -16.75 10.14
C SER A 269 1.46 -15.88 9.24
N ARG A 270 2.76 -15.70 9.55
CA ARG A 270 3.64 -14.78 8.82
C ARG A 270 4.06 -15.30 7.44
N TRP A 271 4.22 -16.61 7.30
CA TRP A 271 4.74 -17.28 6.10
C TRP A 271 3.78 -18.30 5.50
N HIS A 272 2.63 -18.58 6.15
CA HIS A 272 1.65 -19.57 5.71
C HIS A 272 2.25 -20.99 5.61
N THR A 273 3.14 -21.33 6.55
CA THR A 273 3.68 -22.69 6.67
C THR A 273 2.62 -23.65 7.19
N LYS A 274 2.65 -24.91 6.74
CA LYS A 274 1.80 -25.98 7.29
C LYS A 274 2.04 -26.12 8.80
N LYS A 275 0.97 -26.33 9.56
CA LYS A 275 1.06 -26.65 11.00
C LYS A 275 1.60 -28.07 11.15
N LEU A 276 2.34 -28.33 12.22
CA LEU A 276 2.77 -29.68 12.56
C LEU A 276 1.59 -30.53 13.06
N PRO A 277 1.72 -31.87 13.07
CA PRO A 277 0.70 -32.76 13.63
C PRO A 277 0.33 -32.41 15.07
N ARG A 278 -0.88 -32.79 15.50
CA ARG A 278 -1.41 -32.46 16.83
C ARG A 278 -0.51 -32.96 17.97
N LYS A 279 0.07 -34.16 17.83
CA LYS A 279 0.86 -34.85 18.87
C LYS A 279 2.33 -34.42 18.92
N THR A 280 2.67 -33.18 18.54
CA THR A 280 4.05 -32.69 18.66
C THR A 280 4.34 -32.08 20.03
N HIS A 281 5.46 -32.48 20.63
CA HIS A 281 5.96 -31.84 21.84
C HIS A 281 6.47 -30.41 21.57
N LYS A 282 6.29 -29.51 22.55
CA LYS A 282 6.67 -28.08 22.48
C LYS A 282 6.00 -27.32 21.32
N GLY A 283 4.73 -27.60 21.07
CA GLY A 283 3.85 -26.82 20.20
C GLY A 283 3.91 -27.13 18.70
N LEU A 284 2.80 -26.85 18.01
CA LEU A 284 2.56 -27.24 16.61
C LEU A 284 2.77 -26.11 15.58
N ARG A 285 2.82 -24.85 16.02
CA ARG A 285 2.86 -23.66 15.13
C ARG A 285 4.30 -23.18 14.86
N LYS A 286 5.18 -24.11 14.51
CA LYS A 286 6.61 -23.89 14.24
C LYS A 286 7.04 -24.56 12.94
N VAL A 287 8.23 -24.19 12.45
CA VAL A 287 8.91 -24.93 11.38
C VAL A 287 9.73 -26.02 12.06
N ALA A 288 9.60 -27.26 11.59
CA ALA A 288 10.30 -28.41 12.20
C ALA A 288 11.83 -28.32 11.98
N CYS A 289 12.26 -28.30 10.72
CA CYS A 289 13.68 -28.20 10.36
C CYS A 289 14.00 -26.78 9.84
N ILE A 290 14.91 -26.07 10.50
CA ILE A 290 15.31 -24.69 10.17
C ILE A 290 16.48 -24.69 9.18
N GLY A 291 17.23 -25.78 9.05
CA GLY A 291 18.36 -25.93 8.13
C GLY A 291 19.02 -27.29 8.27
N ALA A 292 19.87 -27.64 7.30
CA ALA A 292 20.76 -28.79 7.40
C ALA A 292 21.92 -28.50 8.37
N TRP A 293 22.69 -29.52 8.74
CA TRP A 293 23.90 -29.37 9.56
C TRP A 293 24.93 -28.46 8.87
N HIS A 294 25.24 -28.75 7.61
CA HIS A 294 26.14 -27.95 6.78
C HIS A 294 25.33 -27.21 5.72
N PRO A 295 25.39 -25.86 5.63
CA PRO A 295 26.23 -24.93 6.40
C PRO A 295 25.72 -24.67 7.83
N SER A 296 26.64 -24.45 8.78
CA SER A 296 26.39 -24.23 10.22
C SER A 296 25.78 -22.86 10.57
N ARG A 297 24.88 -22.36 9.71
CA ARG A 297 24.16 -21.10 9.90
C ARG A 297 22.74 -21.18 9.37
N VAL A 298 21.82 -20.53 10.07
CA VAL A 298 20.44 -20.40 9.60
C VAL A 298 20.39 -19.47 8.39
N ARG A 299 19.89 -19.95 7.26
CA ARG A 299 19.74 -19.12 6.06
C ARG A 299 18.67 -18.05 6.29
N TYR A 300 18.91 -16.84 5.78
CA TYR A 300 17.95 -15.73 5.83
C TYR A 300 16.62 -16.04 5.13
N THR A 301 16.62 -17.01 4.21
CA THR A 301 15.45 -17.49 3.50
C THR A 301 14.55 -18.36 4.37
N VAL A 302 14.96 -18.79 5.55
CA VAL A 302 14.15 -19.66 6.39
C VAL A 302 13.01 -18.87 7.03
N ALA A 303 11.83 -19.47 7.03
CA ALA A 303 10.64 -18.86 7.62
C ALA A 303 10.79 -18.76 9.15
N ARG A 304 10.84 -17.53 9.67
CA ARG A 304 10.93 -17.24 11.10
C ARG A 304 9.76 -16.37 11.56
N ALA A 305 9.46 -16.41 12.87
CA ALA A 305 8.49 -15.50 13.49
C ALA A 305 9.00 -14.05 13.43
N GLY A 306 8.10 -13.08 13.54
CA GLY A 306 8.48 -11.66 13.49
C GLY A 306 7.33 -10.77 13.07
N GLN A 307 7.66 -9.53 12.71
CA GLN A 307 6.68 -8.54 12.25
C GLN A 307 5.87 -9.04 11.04
N LYS A 308 4.54 -8.92 11.13
CA LYS A 308 3.59 -9.11 10.01
C LYS A 308 2.82 -7.80 9.77
N GLY A 309 2.84 -7.34 8.52
CA GLY A 309 2.12 -6.13 8.11
C GLY A 309 2.86 -4.85 8.51
N TYR A 310 2.29 -3.71 8.13
CA TYR A 310 2.97 -2.41 8.14
C TYR A 310 4.21 -2.38 7.23
N HIS A 311 4.11 -3.04 6.07
CA HIS A 311 5.14 -3.05 5.03
C HIS A 311 4.78 -2.10 3.90
N HIS A 312 5.77 -1.47 3.28
CA HIS A 312 5.60 -0.70 2.04
C HIS A 312 5.33 -1.66 0.88
N ARG A 313 4.24 -1.44 0.14
CA ARG A 313 3.83 -2.24 -1.02
C ARG A 313 3.31 -1.34 -2.12
N THR A 314 3.33 -1.90 -3.33
CA THR A 314 2.73 -1.33 -4.53
C THR A 314 1.80 -2.40 -5.10
N GLU A 315 0.53 -2.06 -5.27
CA GLU A 315 -0.45 -2.86 -6.00
C GLU A 315 -0.56 -2.22 -7.38
N ILE A 316 -0.14 -2.96 -8.39
CA ILE A 316 -0.14 -2.49 -9.78
C ILE A 316 -1.49 -2.77 -10.43
N ASN A 317 -1.77 -2.07 -11.53
CA ASN A 317 -2.85 -2.38 -12.46
C ASN A 317 -4.24 -2.31 -11.80
N LYS A 318 -4.49 -1.25 -11.05
CA LYS A 318 -5.78 -0.96 -10.44
C LYS A 318 -6.55 -0.03 -11.35
N LYS A 319 -7.71 -0.47 -11.81
CA LYS A 319 -8.54 0.33 -12.72
C LYS A 319 -9.37 1.33 -11.95
N ILE A 320 -9.42 2.57 -12.45
CA ILE A 320 -10.35 3.59 -11.98
C ILE A 320 -11.69 3.36 -12.67
N TYR A 321 -12.77 3.29 -11.90
CA TYR A 321 -14.13 3.09 -12.43
C TYR A 321 -14.90 4.40 -12.54
N ARG A 322 -14.68 5.29 -11.58
CA ARG A 322 -15.29 6.61 -11.55
C ARG A 322 -14.40 7.55 -10.77
N ILE A 323 -14.31 8.79 -11.25
CA ILE A 323 -13.86 9.94 -10.49
C ILE A 323 -15.13 10.74 -10.20
N GLY A 324 -15.49 10.87 -8.92
CA GLY A 324 -16.69 11.56 -8.49
C GLY A 324 -16.32 12.87 -7.81
N LYS A 325 -17.07 13.94 -8.10
CA LYS A 325 -16.90 15.24 -7.45
C LYS A 325 -17.58 15.25 -6.09
N GLY A 326 -16.91 15.81 -5.09
CA GLY A 326 -17.42 15.85 -3.72
C GLY A 326 -18.66 16.72 -3.54
N ALA A 327 -18.72 17.84 -4.26
CA ALA A 327 -19.80 18.83 -4.17
C ALA A 327 -21.13 18.35 -4.76
N ASP A 328 -21.10 17.37 -5.67
CA ASP A 328 -22.29 16.92 -6.39
C ASP A 328 -23.15 16.00 -5.52
N LYS A 329 -24.41 16.38 -5.29
CA LYS A 329 -25.39 15.56 -4.56
C LYS A 329 -25.71 14.23 -5.28
N LYS A 330 -25.48 14.18 -6.60
CA LYS A 330 -25.65 13.01 -7.48
C LYS A 330 -24.37 12.20 -7.69
N ASN A 331 -23.35 12.40 -6.86
CA ASN A 331 -22.05 11.79 -7.11
C ASN A 331 -22.05 10.25 -7.05
N GLY A 332 -23.02 9.63 -6.37
CA GLY A 332 -23.14 8.17 -6.23
C GLY A 332 -24.24 7.53 -7.09
N SER A 333 -25.05 8.32 -7.81
CA SER A 333 -26.06 7.80 -8.73
C SER A 333 -25.44 7.49 -10.09
N THR A 334 -25.98 6.47 -10.75
CA THR A 334 -25.65 6.08 -12.13
C THR A 334 -26.78 6.51 -13.08
N GLU A 335 -26.60 6.38 -14.38
CA GLU A 335 -27.62 6.73 -15.39
C GLU A 335 -28.89 5.89 -15.26
N TYR A 336 -28.78 4.69 -14.69
CA TYR A 336 -29.89 3.77 -14.45
C TYR A 336 -30.58 3.99 -13.10
N ASP A 337 -29.94 4.71 -12.18
CA ASP A 337 -30.53 4.98 -10.87
C ASP A 337 -31.54 6.14 -10.98
N LEU A 338 -32.81 5.87 -10.65
CA LEU A 338 -33.85 6.90 -10.56
C LEU A 338 -33.65 7.87 -9.38
N THR A 339 -32.93 7.42 -8.34
CA THR A 339 -32.77 8.17 -7.10
C THR A 339 -31.41 8.87 -7.03
N GLU A 340 -31.44 10.14 -6.63
CA GLU A 340 -30.22 10.88 -6.33
C GLU A 340 -29.62 10.36 -5.03
N LYS A 341 -28.41 9.81 -5.11
CA LYS A 341 -27.67 9.33 -3.95
C LYS A 341 -26.22 9.77 -4.01
N THR A 342 -25.65 9.99 -2.83
CA THR A 342 -24.22 10.20 -2.70
C THR A 342 -23.49 8.87 -2.56
N ILE A 343 -22.18 8.85 -2.77
CA ILE A 343 -21.34 7.64 -2.58
C ILE A 343 -21.34 7.13 -1.13
N ASN A 344 -21.75 7.97 -0.18
CA ASN A 344 -21.74 7.64 1.23
C ASN A 344 -22.84 6.63 1.56
N PRO A 345 -22.49 5.49 2.20
CA PRO A 345 -23.51 4.57 2.64
C PRO A 345 -24.35 5.20 3.76
N MET A 346 -25.55 4.68 3.99
CA MET A 346 -26.37 5.13 5.13
C MET A 346 -25.59 5.01 6.45
N GLY A 347 -25.51 6.11 7.20
CA GLY A 347 -24.69 6.22 8.42
C GLY A 347 -23.19 6.48 8.20
N GLY A 348 -22.77 6.67 6.94
CA GLY A 348 -21.39 6.93 6.55
C GLY A 348 -20.49 5.69 6.55
N PHE A 349 -19.25 5.86 6.08
CA PHE A 349 -18.28 4.77 6.04
C PHE A 349 -17.82 4.39 7.45
N PRO A 350 -17.87 3.11 7.85
CA PRO A 350 -17.58 2.73 9.23
C PRO A 350 -16.16 3.10 9.63
N HIS A 351 -15.99 3.79 10.76
CA HIS A 351 -14.71 4.34 11.25
C HIS A 351 -14.03 5.40 10.37
N TYR A 352 -14.67 5.84 9.29
CA TYR A 352 -14.18 6.92 8.43
C TYR A 352 -14.99 8.19 8.62
N GLY A 353 -16.31 8.10 8.45
CA GLY A 353 -17.23 9.24 8.38
C GLY A 353 -17.82 9.38 6.98
N MET A 354 -18.22 10.59 6.62
CA MET A 354 -18.70 10.94 5.29
C MET A 354 -17.52 11.36 4.38
N VAL A 355 -17.61 10.98 3.12
CA VAL A 355 -16.75 11.45 2.01
C VAL A 355 -17.40 12.70 1.45
N ASN A 356 -16.74 13.83 1.60
CA ASN A 356 -17.27 15.14 1.18
C ASN A 356 -16.44 15.76 0.05
N GLN A 357 -15.23 15.27 -0.16
CA GLN A 357 -14.34 15.72 -1.21
C GLN A 357 -14.43 14.81 -2.44
N ASP A 358 -13.73 15.18 -3.50
CA ASP A 358 -13.60 14.34 -4.69
C ASP A 358 -13.10 12.96 -4.30
N TYR A 359 -13.53 11.93 -5.03
CA TYR A 359 -13.17 10.56 -4.73
C TYR A 359 -12.90 9.75 -5.99
N VAL A 360 -12.10 8.69 -5.81
CA VAL A 360 -11.75 7.74 -6.86
C VAL A 360 -12.27 6.36 -6.47
N LEU A 361 -13.07 5.75 -7.35
CA LEU A 361 -13.45 4.34 -7.25
C LEU A 361 -12.40 3.49 -7.92
N ILE A 362 -11.77 2.63 -7.12
CA ILE A 362 -10.75 1.72 -7.61
C ILE A 362 -11.27 0.28 -7.57
N LYS A 363 -11.02 -0.48 -8.63
CA LYS A 363 -11.32 -1.91 -8.68
C LYS A 363 -10.65 -2.68 -7.54
N GLY A 364 -11.46 -3.45 -6.82
CA GLY A 364 -11.03 -4.39 -5.80
C GLY A 364 -10.54 -3.72 -4.52
N CYS A 365 -9.73 -4.44 -3.76
CA CYS A 365 -9.14 -3.91 -2.53
C CYS A 365 -7.94 -3.00 -2.83
N CYS A 366 -7.69 -2.04 -1.93
CA CYS A 366 -6.40 -1.34 -1.85
C CYS A 366 -5.73 -1.62 -0.48
N MET A 367 -4.40 -1.49 -0.43
CA MET A 367 -3.63 -1.68 0.80
C MET A 367 -3.98 -0.70 1.92
N GLY A 368 -3.72 -1.17 3.15
CA GLY A 368 -3.88 -0.36 4.36
C GLY A 368 -5.30 -0.40 4.94
N PRO A 369 -5.44 0.04 6.21
CA PRO A 369 -6.75 0.21 6.85
C PRO A 369 -7.48 1.46 6.29
N LYS A 370 -8.72 1.66 6.74
CA LYS A 370 -9.45 2.93 6.56
C LYS A 370 -8.66 4.10 7.17
N LYS A 371 -8.88 5.33 6.69
CA LYS A 371 -8.11 6.56 7.03
C LYS A 371 -6.63 6.53 6.64
N ARG A 372 -6.16 5.50 5.93
CA ARG A 372 -4.76 5.39 5.51
C ARG A 372 -4.52 6.22 4.26
N VAL A 373 -3.45 7.01 4.29
CA VAL A 373 -2.90 7.68 3.12
C VAL A 373 -2.34 6.66 2.11
N ILE A 374 -2.81 6.75 0.88
CA ILE A 374 -2.38 5.95 -0.27
C ILE A 374 -1.88 6.93 -1.33
N THR A 375 -0.70 6.67 -1.86
CA THR A 375 -0.17 7.41 -2.99
C THR A 375 -0.56 6.68 -4.26
N LEU A 376 -1.34 7.34 -5.11
CA LEU A 376 -1.70 6.90 -6.44
C LEU A 376 -0.59 7.36 -7.39
N ARG A 377 -0.24 6.52 -8.35
CA ARG A 377 0.73 6.83 -9.40
C ARG A 377 0.17 6.30 -10.72
N LYS A 378 0.43 7.00 -11.82
CA LYS A 378 0.23 6.43 -13.15
C LYS A 378 1.01 5.12 -13.29
N SER A 379 0.49 4.20 -14.09
CA SER A 379 1.12 2.91 -14.32
C SER A 379 2.53 3.08 -14.89
N LEU A 380 3.46 2.21 -14.48
CA LEU A 380 4.80 2.15 -15.08
C LEU A 380 4.83 1.35 -16.38
N LEU A 381 3.83 0.50 -16.57
CA LEU A 381 3.71 -0.41 -17.69
C LEU A 381 2.67 0.16 -18.65
N THR A 382 3.00 0.21 -19.93
CA THR A 382 2.00 0.47 -20.96
C THR A 382 1.09 -0.74 -21.08
N HIS A 383 -0.22 -0.52 -20.96
CA HIS A 383 -1.20 -1.60 -20.99
C HIS A 383 -1.89 -1.68 -22.34
N THR A 384 -1.67 -2.80 -23.05
CA THR A 384 -2.32 -3.11 -24.33
C THR A 384 -3.40 -4.18 -24.22
N LYS A 385 -3.60 -4.75 -23.02
CA LYS A 385 -4.60 -5.79 -22.80
C LYS A 385 -6.01 -5.21 -22.89
N ARG A 386 -6.93 -5.93 -23.53
CA ARG A 386 -8.35 -5.54 -23.65
C ARG A 386 -9.00 -5.15 -22.31
N SER A 387 -8.70 -5.87 -21.23
CA SER A 387 -9.21 -5.54 -19.89
C SER A 387 -8.78 -4.16 -19.37
N ALA A 388 -7.63 -3.67 -19.81
CA ALA A 388 -7.14 -2.34 -19.44
C ALA A 388 -7.83 -1.25 -20.27
N LEU A 389 -8.07 -1.49 -21.56
CA LEU A 389 -8.68 -0.54 -22.50
C LEU A 389 -10.22 -0.51 -22.47
N GLU A 390 -10.84 -1.49 -21.82
CA GLU A 390 -12.31 -1.58 -21.64
C GLU A 390 -12.88 -0.27 -21.06
N LYS A 391 -13.87 0.34 -21.70
CA LYS A 391 -14.60 1.47 -21.11
C LYS A 391 -15.58 0.94 -20.07
N ILE A 392 -15.77 1.65 -18.96
CA ILE A 392 -16.59 1.15 -17.85
C ILE A 392 -17.82 1.99 -17.66
N GLU A 393 -18.95 1.32 -17.82
CA GLU A 393 -20.28 1.84 -17.51
C GLU A 393 -20.79 1.17 -16.24
N LEU A 394 -21.17 2.00 -15.27
CA LEU A 394 -21.66 1.54 -13.98
C LEU A 394 -23.19 1.53 -14.02
N LYS A 395 -23.80 0.39 -13.69
CA LYS A 395 -25.25 0.25 -13.58
C LYS A 395 -25.78 0.55 -12.18
N PHE A 396 -24.98 0.27 -11.16
CA PHE A 396 -25.39 0.46 -9.78
C PHE A 396 -24.19 0.61 -8.84
N ILE A 397 -24.33 1.47 -7.85
CA ILE A 397 -23.41 1.60 -6.72
C ILE A 397 -24.19 1.35 -5.42
N ASP A 398 -23.68 0.43 -4.60
CA ASP A 398 -24.32 0.08 -3.33
C ASP A 398 -23.97 1.08 -2.21
N THR A 399 -24.99 1.79 -1.75
CA THR A 399 -24.97 2.79 -0.66
C THR A 399 -25.69 2.28 0.59
N SER A 400 -25.97 0.98 0.67
CA SER A 400 -26.51 0.37 1.90
C SER A 400 -25.57 0.56 3.10
N SER A 401 -26.13 0.59 4.31
CA SER A 401 -25.32 0.67 5.54
C SER A 401 -24.32 -0.47 5.61
N LYS A 402 -23.05 -0.12 5.84
CA LYS A 402 -21.95 -1.07 6.06
C LYS A 402 -21.71 -1.35 7.55
N PHE A 403 -22.57 -0.81 8.42
CA PHE A 403 -22.61 -1.12 9.83
C PHE A 403 -23.74 -2.13 10.07
N GLY A 404 -23.39 -3.41 10.08
CA GLY A 404 -24.36 -4.51 10.04
C GLY A 404 -24.79 -4.88 8.61
N HIS A 405 -26.04 -5.33 8.46
CA HIS A 405 -26.63 -5.71 7.18
C HIS A 405 -27.65 -4.66 6.71
N GLY A 406 -27.21 -3.72 5.87
CA GLY A 406 -28.09 -2.70 5.31
C GLY A 406 -29.02 -3.27 4.23
N ARG A 407 -30.33 -3.02 4.35
CA ARG A 407 -31.35 -3.44 3.37
C ARG A 407 -31.79 -2.34 2.41
N PHE A 408 -31.65 -1.07 2.80
CA PHE A 408 -32.08 0.09 2.03
C PHE A 408 -30.87 0.84 1.48
N GLN A 409 -31.04 1.55 0.37
CA GLN A 409 -30.00 2.34 -0.28
C GLN A 409 -30.04 3.81 0.16
N THR A 410 -31.25 4.35 0.41
CA THR A 410 -31.45 5.75 0.83
C THR A 410 -32.29 5.87 2.10
N HIS A 411 -32.17 7.01 2.79
CA HIS A 411 -33.02 7.30 3.95
C HIS A 411 -34.48 7.49 3.56
N ALA A 412 -34.76 8.01 2.36
CA ALA A 412 -36.11 8.17 1.83
C ALA A 412 -36.77 6.81 1.59
N GLU A 413 -36.08 5.88 0.93
CA GLU A 413 -36.53 4.50 0.73
C GLU A 413 -36.81 3.80 2.06
N LYS A 414 -35.91 3.95 3.04
CA LYS A 414 -36.12 3.40 4.38
C LYS A 414 -37.36 3.97 5.08
N LYS A 415 -37.58 5.29 4.98
CA LYS A 415 -38.75 5.95 5.59
C LYS A 415 -40.05 5.51 4.89
N ALA A 416 -40.03 5.41 3.57
CA ALA A 416 -41.17 4.92 2.80
C ALA A 416 -41.52 3.46 3.14
N PHE A 417 -40.53 2.59 3.29
CA PHE A 417 -40.74 1.19 3.64
C PHE A 417 -41.19 0.99 5.10
N MET A 418 -40.58 1.70 6.05
CA MET A 418 -40.87 1.53 7.49
C MET A 418 -42.11 2.28 7.95
N GLY A 419 -42.61 3.24 7.16
CA GLY A 419 -43.73 4.10 7.54
C GLY A 419 -43.41 5.01 8.74
N LEU A 420 -44.47 5.45 9.42
CA LEU A 420 -44.37 6.27 10.63
C LEU A 420 -43.93 5.40 11.82
N LEU A 421 -42.80 5.74 12.41
CA LEU A 421 -42.28 5.08 13.60
C LEU A 421 -42.60 5.91 14.85
N LYS A 422 -42.59 5.27 16.02
CA LYS A 422 -42.81 5.92 17.32
C LYS A 422 -41.94 7.18 17.54
N LYS A 423 -40.70 7.16 17.07
CA LYS A 423 -39.76 8.29 17.17
C LYS A 423 -40.12 9.48 16.27
N ASP A 424 -40.88 9.25 15.21
CA ASP A 424 -41.28 10.28 14.26
C ASP A 424 -42.56 10.97 14.78
N LEU A 425 -43.46 10.20 15.41
CA LEU A 425 -44.62 10.73 16.16
C LEU A 425 -44.27 11.59 17.39
N ILE A 426 -43.07 11.42 17.96
CA ILE A 426 -42.58 12.26 19.08
C ILE A 426 -41.92 13.55 18.58
N LYS A 427 -41.58 13.62 17.29
CA LYS A 427 -40.92 14.79 16.68
C LYS A 427 -41.90 15.76 16.03
N GLU A 428 -43.05 15.25 15.62
CA GLU A 428 -44.26 16.06 15.39
C GLU A 428 -44.81 16.54 16.73
#